data_AF-A0A182T393-F1
#
_entry.id   AF-A0A182T393-F1
#
_cell.length_a   1.000
_cell.length_b   1.000
_cell.length_c   1.000
_cell.angle_alpha   90.00
_cell.angle_beta   90.00
_cell.angle_gamma   90.00
#
_symmetry.space_group_name_H-M   'P 1'
#
loop_
_entity.id
_entity.type
_entity.pdbx_description
1 polymer ?
#
loop_
_entity_poly.entity_id
_entity_poly.type
_entity_poly.pdbx_seq_one_letter_code
_entity_poly.pdbx_strand_id
1 'polypeptide(L)'
;MGCGLAKNLWVEESFTNFVKGINWRSYVVCDVAYNNVNNWLWSPFIDRGPANRLYIEIHFTIRDCSLFPGNALSCKETFSLLFYEFDAATREPPPWQPESYKLIGRIAAGEGRFNQNSDVDINVEVKSIAVTKKG
;
A
#
# COMPACT_ATOMS: atom_id res chain seq x y z
N MET A 1 -9.00 13.45 0.57
CA MET A 1 -9.07 12.15 -0.14
C MET A 1 -10.50 11.65 -0.04
N GLY A 2 -11.34 11.98 -1.02
CA GLY A 2 -12.66 11.36 -1.14
C GLY A 2 -12.53 10.08 -1.95
N CYS A 3 -13.32 9.05 -1.65
CA CYS A 3 -13.54 7.95 -2.58
C CYS A 3 -14.36 8.51 -3.76
N GLY A 4 -13.68 9.24 -4.64
CA GLY A 4 -14.24 9.90 -5.80
C GLY A 4 -14.17 8.96 -7.00
N LEU A 5 -15.36 8.54 -7.45
CA LEU A 5 -15.68 7.94 -8.75
C LEU A 5 -14.59 7.09 -9.45
N ALA A 6 -14.77 5.77 -9.33
CA ALA A 6 -14.62 4.79 -10.41
C ALA A 6 -13.24 4.68 -11.09
N LYS A 7 -12.19 4.38 -10.31
CA LYS A 7 -10.98 3.75 -10.86
C LYS A 7 -10.67 2.47 -10.09
N ASN A 8 -10.85 1.33 -10.76
CA ASN A 8 -10.64 -0.02 -10.23
C ASN A 8 -9.16 -0.37 -9.96
N LEU A 9 -8.32 0.60 -9.56
CA LEU A 9 -6.87 0.45 -9.44
C LEU A 9 -6.29 1.54 -8.51
N TRP A 10 -5.03 1.36 -8.09
CA TRP A 10 -4.25 2.39 -7.40
C TRP A 10 -4.03 3.62 -8.28
N VAL A 11 -4.17 4.81 -7.68
CA VAL A 11 -3.94 6.10 -8.35
C VAL A 11 -2.88 6.87 -7.59
N GLU A 12 -1.91 7.44 -8.32
CA GLU A 12 -0.94 8.36 -7.75
C GLU A 12 -1.56 9.75 -7.57
N GLU A 13 -1.47 10.29 -6.35
CA GLU A 13 -1.92 11.63 -5.99
C GLU A 13 -0.85 12.36 -5.16
N SER A 14 -1.04 13.66 -4.95
CA SER A 14 -0.21 14.45 -4.03
C SER A 14 -0.90 14.55 -2.66
N PHE A 15 -0.22 14.11 -1.61
CA PHE A 15 -0.65 14.30 -0.23
C PHE A 15 0.08 15.50 0.37
N THR A 16 -0.70 16.53 0.75
CA THR A 16 -0.16 17.74 1.36
C THR A 16 -0.74 17.94 2.76
N ASN A 17 0.14 18.21 3.72
CA ASN A 17 -0.24 18.67 5.05
C ASN A 17 0.69 19.82 5.44
N PHE A 18 0.22 21.05 5.24
CA PHE A 18 1.03 22.26 5.47
C PHE A 18 1.44 22.43 6.94
N VAL A 19 0.59 22.01 7.88
CA VAL A 19 0.88 22.10 9.33
C VAL A 19 2.05 21.18 9.71
N LYS A 20 2.11 19.98 9.11
CA LYS A 20 3.18 19.00 9.32
C LYS A 20 4.34 19.16 8.32
N GLY A 21 4.30 20.14 7.42
CA GLY A 21 5.31 20.35 6.38
C GLY A 21 5.41 19.22 5.34
N ILE A 22 4.34 18.45 5.14
CA ILE A 22 4.32 17.28 4.25
C ILE A 22 3.89 17.68 2.84
N ASN A 23 4.68 17.24 1.85
CA ASN A 23 4.35 17.26 0.44
C ASN A 23 4.87 15.96 -0.21
N TRP A 24 4.05 14.90 -0.19
CA TRP A 24 4.42 13.56 -0.63
C TRP A 24 3.65 13.15 -1.88
N ARG A 25 4.25 12.24 -2.66
CA ARG A 25 3.51 11.43 -3.63
C ARG A 25 2.95 10.22 -2.89
N SER A 26 1.66 9.99 -3.04
CA SER A 26 0.94 8.90 -2.37
C SER A 26 0.15 8.08 -3.38
N TYR A 27 0.06 6.77 -3.18
CA TYR A 27 -0.85 5.92 -3.92
C TYR A 27 -2.12 5.70 -3.09
N VAL A 28 -3.27 5.91 -3.71
CA VAL A 28 -4.58 5.77 -3.06
C VAL A 28 -5.47 4.81 -3.85
N VAL A 29 -6.32 4.07 -3.13
CA VAL A 29 -7.30 3.16 -3.71
C VAL A 29 -8.54 3.12 -2.81
N CYS A 30 -9.74 3.12 -3.38
CA CYS A 30 -10.99 3.05 -2.61
C CYS A 30 -12.12 2.35 -3.40
N ASP A 31 -11.90 1.09 -3.74
CA ASP A 31 -12.84 0.28 -4.53
C ASP A 31 -13.88 -0.46 -3.68
N VAL A 32 -14.31 0.13 -2.57
CA VAL A 32 -15.20 -0.50 -1.57
C VAL A 32 -16.58 -0.90 -2.12
N ALA A 33 -16.99 -0.34 -3.25
CA ALA A 33 -18.27 -0.60 -3.92
C ALA A 33 -18.25 -1.80 -4.87
N TYR A 34 -17.07 -2.37 -5.18
CA TYR A 34 -16.92 -3.48 -6.13
C TYR A 34 -16.69 -4.80 -5.42
N ASN A 35 -17.14 -5.91 -6.00
CA ASN A 35 -16.83 -7.26 -5.48
C ASN A 35 -15.47 -7.75 -5.97
N ASN A 36 -14.85 -8.66 -5.23
CA ASN A 36 -13.61 -9.36 -5.61
C ASN A 36 -12.45 -8.41 -5.99
N VAL A 37 -12.35 -7.28 -5.30
CA VAL A 37 -11.28 -6.29 -5.50
C VAL A 37 -9.92 -6.93 -5.26
N ASN A 38 -9.01 -6.78 -6.23
CA ASN A 38 -7.65 -7.30 -6.18
C ASN A 38 -6.69 -6.32 -6.86
N ASN A 39 -6.40 -5.22 -6.16
CA ASN A 39 -5.61 -4.12 -6.70
C ASN A 39 -4.14 -4.23 -6.29
N TRP A 40 -3.25 -4.27 -7.29
CA TRP A 40 -1.82 -4.42 -7.10
C TRP A 40 -1.10 -3.08 -7.29
N LEU A 41 -0.10 -2.84 -6.44
CA LEU A 41 0.83 -1.74 -6.57
C LEU A 41 2.25 -2.28 -6.42
N TRP A 42 3.13 -1.91 -7.33
CA TRP A 42 4.53 -2.28 -7.31
C TRP A 42 5.42 -1.05 -7.19
N SER A 43 6.51 -1.18 -6.43
CA SER A 43 7.60 -0.24 -6.51
C SER A 43 8.36 -0.42 -7.83
N PRO A 44 9.17 0.57 -8.23
CA PRO A 44 10.29 0.31 -9.13
C PRO A 44 11.22 -0.78 -8.56
N PHE A 45 12.10 -1.30 -9.41
CA PHE A 45 13.19 -2.19 -8.97
C PHE A 45 14.08 -1.48 -7.95
N ILE A 46 14.39 -2.16 -6.85
CA ILE A 46 15.25 -1.66 -5.77
C ILE A 46 16.51 -2.52 -5.76
N ASP A 47 17.63 -1.96 -6.20
CA ASP A 47 18.92 -2.64 -6.10
C ASP A 47 19.32 -2.79 -4.63
N ARG A 48 19.58 -4.02 -4.16
CA ARG A 48 19.97 -4.25 -2.77
C ARG A 48 21.40 -3.79 -2.45
N GLY A 49 22.24 -3.59 -3.47
CA GLY A 49 23.66 -3.34 -3.32
C GLY A 49 24.35 -4.41 -2.47
N PRO A 50 25.13 -4.03 -1.43
CA PRO A 50 25.77 -4.99 -0.53
C PRO A 50 24.87 -5.46 0.62
N ALA A 51 23.62 -5.00 0.71
CA ALA A 51 22.76 -5.30 1.85
C ALA A 51 22.37 -6.79 1.88
N ASN A 52 22.26 -7.34 3.09
CA ASN A 52 21.70 -8.69 3.34
C ASN A 52 20.30 -8.62 3.97
N ARG A 53 19.82 -7.40 4.28
CA ARG A 53 18.51 -7.14 4.87
C ARG A 53 18.00 -5.78 4.43
N LEU A 54 16.74 -5.73 4.04
CA LEU A 54 16.01 -4.50 3.77
C LEU A 54 15.07 -4.19 4.94
N TYR A 55 14.95 -2.90 5.27
CA TYR A 55 13.95 -2.37 6.18
C TYR A 55 12.97 -1.54 5.36
N ILE A 56 11.68 -1.82 5.51
CA ILE A 56 10.59 -1.22 4.75
C ILE A 56 9.73 -0.47 5.77
N GLU A 57 9.81 0.85 5.74
CA GLU A 57 8.96 1.74 6.51
C GLU A 57 7.83 2.23 5.61
N ILE A 58 6.59 2.00 6.02
CA ILE A 58 5.40 2.39 5.27
C ILE A 58 4.62 3.41 6.09
N HIS A 59 4.43 4.58 5.52
CA HIS A 59 3.51 5.61 6.01
C HIS A 59 2.18 5.44 5.28
N PHE A 60 1.10 5.24 6.00
CA PHE A 60 -0.20 4.95 5.40
C PHE A 60 -1.36 5.45 6.24
N THR A 61 -2.52 5.54 5.62
CA THR A 61 -3.77 5.97 6.25
C THR A 61 -4.86 5.00 5.83
N ILE A 62 -5.71 4.57 6.76
CA ILE A 62 -6.84 3.68 6.46
C ILE A 62 -8.10 4.35 6.95
N ARG A 63 -9.12 4.37 6.09
CA ARG A 63 -10.44 4.88 6.44
C ARG A 63 -11.25 3.79 7.14
N ASP A 64 -11.94 4.14 8.21
CA ASP A 64 -12.80 3.20 8.93
C ASP A 64 -13.95 2.71 8.04
N CYS A 65 -14.10 1.38 7.96
CA CYS A 65 -15.13 0.73 7.14
C CYS A 65 -16.55 1.02 7.63
N SER A 66 -16.76 1.26 8.92
CA SER A 66 -18.07 1.56 9.52
C SER A 66 -18.67 2.87 8.99
N LEU A 67 -17.85 3.72 8.38
CA LEU A 67 -18.25 5.04 7.89
C LEU A 67 -18.64 5.05 6.42
N PHE A 68 -18.63 3.89 5.76
CA PHE A 68 -19.14 3.77 4.41
C PHE A 68 -20.64 3.43 4.44
N PRO A 69 -21.51 4.31 3.91
CA PRO A 69 -22.95 4.07 3.92
C PRO A 69 -23.34 2.95 2.95
N GLY A 70 -24.05 1.94 3.48
CA GLY A 70 -25.01 1.07 2.77
C GLY A 70 -24.54 0.19 1.60
N ASN A 71 -23.34 0.39 1.04
CA ASN A 71 -22.89 -0.22 -0.22
C ASN A 71 -21.42 -0.69 -0.19
N ALA A 72 -20.82 -0.81 0.99
CA ALA A 72 -19.43 -1.24 1.13
C ALA A 72 -19.33 -2.77 1.06
N LEU A 73 -19.39 -3.32 -0.15
CA LEU A 73 -19.43 -4.77 -0.38
C LEU A 73 -18.11 -5.47 -0.04
N SER A 74 -16.98 -4.77 -0.20
CA SER A 74 -15.64 -5.35 -0.10
C SER A 74 -14.69 -4.54 0.78
N CYS A 75 -15.21 -3.71 1.68
CA CYS A 75 -14.37 -2.86 2.51
C CYS A 75 -13.35 -3.69 3.32
N LYS A 76 -12.09 -3.29 3.23
CA LYS A 76 -10.96 -3.88 3.97
C LYS A 76 -10.15 -2.76 4.61
N GLU A 77 -9.80 -2.98 5.87
CA GLU A 77 -8.98 -2.06 6.67
C GLU A 77 -7.54 -2.56 6.78
N THR A 78 -7.13 -3.40 5.83
CA THR A 78 -5.80 -4.02 5.79
C THR A 78 -5.31 -4.17 4.35
N PHE A 79 -4.01 -4.12 4.14
CA PHE A 79 -3.37 -4.50 2.86
C PHE A 79 -2.23 -5.50 3.09
N SER A 80 -1.88 -6.27 2.06
CA SER A 80 -0.77 -7.23 2.13
C SER A 80 0.50 -6.58 1.58
N LEU A 81 1.60 -6.66 2.33
CA LEU A 81 2.93 -6.33 1.85
C LEU A 81 3.59 -7.59 1.30
N LEU A 82 3.85 -7.58 -0.01
CA LEU A 82 4.43 -8.70 -0.76
C LEU A 82 5.85 -8.34 -1.21
N PHE A 83 6.69 -9.36 -1.39
CA PHE A 83 8.08 -9.20 -1.80
C PHE A 83 8.49 -10.26 -2.80
N TYR A 84 9.25 -9.83 -3.80
CA TYR A 84 9.74 -10.68 -4.88
C TYR A 84 11.18 -10.29 -5.20
N GLU A 85 12.09 -11.26 -5.13
CA GLU A 85 13.50 -11.08 -5.44
C GLU A 85 13.85 -11.70 -6.78
N PHE A 86 14.71 -11.03 -7.55
CA PHE A 86 15.18 -11.51 -8.84
C PHE A 86 16.61 -11.00 -9.18
N ASP A 87 17.36 -11.79 -9.96
CA ASP A 87 18.81 -11.61 -10.15
C ASP A 87 19.19 -10.63 -11.29
N ALA A 88 18.24 -10.23 -12.11
CA ALA A 88 18.46 -9.29 -13.20
C ALA A 88 17.35 -8.26 -13.15
N ALA A 89 17.63 -6.99 -13.43
CA ALA A 89 16.57 -6.04 -13.80
C ALA A 89 15.98 -6.49 -15.15
N THR A 90 15.17 -7.55 -15.13
CA THR A 90 14.42 -8.01 -16.28
C THR A 90 13.46 -6.88 -16.63
N ARG A 91 13.41 -6.51 -17.91
CA ARG A 91 12.38 -5.59 -18.42
C ARG A 91 10.98 -6.18 -18.32
N GLU A 92 10.88 -7.47 -18.00
CA GLU A 92 9.60 -8.16 -17.81
C GLU A 92 9.01 -7.76 -16.45
N PRO A 93 7.72 -7.40 -16.43
CA PRO A 93 7.02 -7.14 -15.19
C PRO A 93 7.06 -8.40 -14.32
N PRO A 94 7.12 -8.25 -12.99
CA PRO A 94 7.07 -9.40 -12.10
C PRO A 94 5.76 -10.18 -12.32
N PRO A 95 5.74 -11.49 -12.02
CA PRO A 95 4.57 -12.32 -12.24
C PRO A 95 3.34 -11.72 -11.54
N TRP A 96 2.17 -11.79 -12.16
CA TRP A 96 0.91 -11.31 -11.56
C TRP A 96 0.24 -12.36 -10.65
N GLN A 97 0.99 -13.40 -10.25
CA GLN A 97 0.52 -14.50 -9.41
C GLN A 97 0.98 -14.30 -7.95
N PRO A 98 0.05 -14.18 -6.97
CA PRO A 98 0.40 -14.05 -5.55
C PRO A 98 1.37 -15.10 -5.03
N GLU A 99 1.29 -16.32 -5.55
CA GLU A 99 2.09 -17.47 -5.14
C GLU A 99 3.58 -17.29 -5.48
N SER A 100 3.89 -16.38 -6.41
CA SER A 100 5.28 -16.03 -6.74
C SER A 100 5.91 -15.09 -5.70
N TYR A 101 5.11 -14.45 -4.84
CA TYR A 101 5.59 -13.47 -3.86
C TYR A 101 5.66 -14.07 -2.47
N LYS A 102 6.65 -13.62 -1.72
CA LYS A 102 6.71 -13.83 -0.28
C LYS A 102 5.85 -12.80 0.44
N LEU A 103 4.90 -13.26 1.25
CA LEU A 103 4.14 -12.40 2.15
C LEU A 103 5.06 -11.91 3.30
N ILE A 104 5.31 -10.60 3.35
CA ILE A 104 6.00 -9.98 4.49
C ILE A 104 5.04 -9.83 5.68
N GLY A 105 3.81 -9.38 5.41
CA GLY A 105 2.79 -9.23 6.45
C GLY A 105 1.51 -8.61 5.94
N ARG A 106 0.46 -8.71 6.75
CA ARG A 106 -0.77 -7.93 6.59
C ARG A 106 -0.69 -6.70 7.46
N ILE A 107 -0.81 -5.53 6.83
CA ILE A 107 -0.67 -4.22 7.46
C ILE A 107 -2.06 -3.66 7.76
N ALA A 108 -2.25 -3.13 8.98
CA ALA A 108 -3.50 -2.56 9.46
C ALA A 108 -3.20 -1.28 10.27
N ALA A 109 -4.16 -0.36 10.32
CA ALA A 109 -4.01 0.87 11.10
C ALA A 109 -4.34 0.70 12.60
N GLY A 110 -4.86 -0.46 13.03
CA GLY A 110 -5.28 -0.67 14.42
C GLY A 110 -6.31 0.37 14.86
N GLU A 111 -5.98 1.16 15.87
CA GLU A 111 -6.80 2.29 16.34
C GLU A 111 -6.63 3.58 15.51
N GLY A 112 -5.62 3.68 14.65
CA GLY A 112 -5.34 4.85 13.80
C GLY A 112 -6.16 4.93 12.53
N ARG A 113 -7.38 4.36 12.52
CA ARG A 113 -8.34 4.48 11.41
C ARG A 113 -8.95 5.88 11.46
N PHE A 114 -8.94 6.61 10.34
CA PHE A 114 -9.49 7.95 10.33
C PHE A 114 -10.99 7.96 10.03
N ASN A 115 -11.70 8.82 10.76
CA ASN A 115 -13.16 8.90 10.71
C ASN A 115 -13.69 10.07 9.86
N GLN A 116 -12.90 11.12 9.68
CA GLN A 116 -13.26 12.26 8.86
C GLN A 116 -12.07 12.66 7.98
N ASN A 117 -12.34 13.26 6.82
CA ASN A 117 -11.29 13.67 5.89
C ASN A 117 -10.34 14.73 6.47
N SER A 118 -10.70 15.37 7.59
CA SER A 118 -9.92 16.39 8.28
C SER A 118 -8.86 15.84 9.24
N ASP A 119 -9.07 14.65 9.80
CA ASP A 119 -8.19 14.04 10.82
C ASP A 119 -7.46 12.85 10.23
N VAL A 120 -6.47 13.12 9.40
CA VAL A 120 -5.65 12.07 8.77
C VAL A 120 -4.56 11.62 9.76
N ASP A 121 -4.81 10.49 10.41
CA ASP A 121 -3.81 9.79 11.21
C ASP A 121 -2.87 8.97 10.31
N ILE A 122 -1.62 9.42 10.24
CA ILE A 122 -0.56 8.75 9.49
C ILE A 122 -0.01 7.65 10.37
N ASN A 123 -0.31 6.41 9.99
CA ASN A 123 0.20 5.21 10.62
C ASN A 123 1.58 4.88 10.04
N VAL A 124 2.45 4.30 10.87
CA VAL A 124 3.79 3.88 10.46
C VAL A 124 3.99 2.41 10.80
N GLU A 125 4.37 1.62 9.80
CA GLU A 125 4.70 0.21 9.98
C GLU A 125 6.09 -0.07 9.42
N VAL A 126 6.93 -0.69 10.24
CA VAL A 126 8.29 -1.08 9.87
C VAL A 126 8.36 -2.59 9.78
N LYS A 127 8.76 -3.10 8.61
CA LYS A 127 9.04 -4.53 8.39
C LYS A 127 10.49 -4.70 7.95
N SER A 128 11.04 -5.89 8.16
CA SER A 128 12.35 -6.23 7.62
C SER A 128 12.35 -7.59 6.94
N ILE A 129 13.17 -7.73 5.92
CA ILE A 129 13.31 -8.98 5.16
C ILE A 129 14.77 -9.23 4.83
N ALA A 130 15.21 -10.48 5.02
CA ALA A 130 16.51 -10.94 4.53
C ALA A 130 16.43 -11.08 3.00
N VAL A 131 17.50 -10.65 2.32
CA VAL A 131 17.60 -10.62 0.86
C VAL A 131 18.88 -11.31 0.41
N THR A 132 18.83 -11.95 -0.75
CA THR A 132 19.94 -12.74 -1.31
C THR A 132 20.19 -12.47 -2.79
N LYS A 133 19.16 -12.09 -3.57
CA LYS A 133 19.32 -11.78 -5.01
C LYS A 133 19.59 -10.30 -5.24
N LYS A 134 19.80 -9.85 -6.49
CA LYS A 134 20.21 -8.45 -6.75
C LYS A 134 19.20 -7.37 -6.34
N GLY A 135 17.92 -7.69 -6.27
CA GLY A 135 16.85 -6.79 -5.81
C GLY A 135 15.50 -7.46 -5.79
#